data_AF-A0A2W4KUT8-F1
#
_entry.id   AF-A0A2W4KUT8-F1
#
_cell.length_a   1.000
_cell.length_b   1.000
_cell.length_c   1.000
_cell.angle_alpha   90.00
_cell.angle_beta   90.00
_cell.angle_gamma   90.00
#
_symmetry.space_group_name_H-M   'P 1'
#
loop_
_entity.id
_entity.type
_entity.pdbx_description
1 polymer ?
#
loop_
_entity_poly.entity_id
_entity_poly.type
_entity_poly.pdbx_seq_one_letter_code
_entity_poly.pdbx_strand_id
1 'polypeptide(L)'
;MFKEIGKRANVIENDIGIDADAVLNKITQELGEFNDAVQKYRGIYCKTKTYSTEKIEEELGDLLLNIVSLCTRIGIDPDIFPKLLETTLKKFEERKEIYKENMS
;
A
#
# COMPACT_ATOMS: atom_id res chain seq x y z
N MET A 1 -7.38 10.45 11.24
CA MET A 1 -5.90 10.56 11.20
C MET A 1 -5.39 10.50 9.76
N PHE A 2 -5.69 9.43 9.03
CA PHE A 2 -5.32 9.28 7.62
C PHE A 2 -5.96 10.35 6.75
N LYS A 3 -7.17 10.79 7.09
CA LYS A 3 -7.87 11.86 6.37
C LYS A 3 -7.08 13.16 6.30
N GLU A 4 -6.47 13.58 7.42
CA GLU A 4 -5.69 14.82 7.45
C GLU A 4 -4.36 14.67 6.71
N ILE A 5 -3.74 13.48 6.76
CA ILE A 5 -2.56 13.14 5.95
C ILE A 5 -2.90 13.22 4.46
N GLY A 6 -4.00 12.58 4.03
CA GLY A 6 -4.44 12.58 2.64
C GLY A 6 -4.83 13.96 2.12
N LYS A 7 -5.47 14.80 2.94
CA LYS A 7 -5.72 16.20 2.59
C LYS A 7 -4.42 16.97 2.37
N ARG A 8 -3.44 16.81 3.27
CA ARG A 8 -2.13 17.47 3.14
C ARG A 8 -1.37 16.98 1.90
N ALA A 9 -1.40 15.68 1.63
CA ALA A 9 -0.81 15.08 0.43
C ALA A 9 -1.43 15.68 -0.84
N ASN A 10 -2.76 15.69 -0.93
CA ASN A 10 -3.48 16.26 -2.08
C ASN A 10 -3.17 17.75 -2.30
N VAL A 11 -3.02 18.55 -1.23
CA VAL A 11 -2.62 19.96 -1.35
C VAL A 11 -1.24 20.08 -2.02
N ILE A 12 -0.26 19.31 -1.54
CA ILE A 12 1.11 19.32 -2.08
C ILE A 12 1.13 18.82 -3.52
N GLU A 13 0.46 17.70 -3.80
CA GLU A 13 0.35 17.12 -5.14
C GLU A 13 -0.28 18.08 -6.14
N ASN A 14 -1.38 18.75 -5.76
CA ASN A 14 -2.03 19.72 -6.62
C ASN A 14 -1.13 20.92 -6.91
N ASP A 15 -0.34 21.37 -5.94
CA ASP A 15 0.62 22.48 -6.13
C ASP A 15 1.70 22.14 -7.18
N ILE A 16 2.09 20.87 -7.27
CA ILE A 16 3.07 20.38 -8.26
C ILE A 16 2.44 19.74 -9.50
N GLY A 17 1.12 19.87 -9.69
CA GLY A 17 0.41 19.39 -10.88
C GLY A 17 0.25 17.87 -10.97
N ILE A 18 0.27 17.16 -9.84
CA ILE A 18 -0.04 15.72 -9.77
C ILE A 18 -1.55 15.53 -9.64
N ASP A 19 -2.13 14.81 -10.60
CA ASP A 19 -3.54 14.43 -10.62
C ASP A 19 -3.78 12.97 -10.17
N ALA A 20 -5.03 12.51 -10.22
CA ALA A 20 -5.39 11.16 -9.78
C ALA A 20 -4.73 10.05 -10.61
N ASP A 21 -4.57 10.27 -11.91
CA ASP A 21 -3.95 9.30 -12.82
C ASP A 21 -2.45 9.19 -12.53
N ALA A 22 -1.79 10.33 -12.27
CA ALA A 22 -0.41 10.35 -11.80
C ALA A 22 -0.23 9.64 -10.45
N VAL A 23 -1.17 9.79 -9.51
CA VAL A 23 -1.15 9.04 -8.24
C VAL A 23 -1.33 7.54 -8.48
N LEU A 24 -2.24 7.12 -9.37
CA LEU A 24 -2.40 5.70 -9.74
C LEU A 24 -1.12 5.11 -10.35
N ASN A 25 -0.44 5.86 -11.22
CA ASN A 25 0.84 5.46 -11.77
C ASN A 25 1.91 5.32 -10.68
N LYS A 26 1.97 6.26 -9.73
CA LYS A 26 2.86 6.18 -8.58
C LYS A 26 2.58 4.94 -7.73
N ILE A 27 1.32 4.61 -7.42
CA ILE A 27 0.97 3.37 -6.69
C ILE A 27 1.58 2.14 -7.35
N THR A 28 1.59 2.08 -8.68
CA THR A 28 2.19 0.97 -9.43
C THR A 28 3.71 0.93 -9.27
N GLN A 29 4.36 2.09 -9.30
CA GLN A 29 5.80 2.23 -9.04
C GLN A 29 6.14 1.80 -7.61
N GLU A 30 5.48 2.38 -6.59
CA GLU A 30 5.76 2.08 -5.18
C GLU A 30 5.51 0.61 -4.84
N LEU A 31 4.52 -0.04 -5.46
CA LEU A 31 4.31 -1.47 -5.31
C LEU A 31 5.50 -2.28 -5.84
N GLY A 32 6.11 -1.83 -6.93
CA GLY A 32 7.32 -2.43 -7.51
C GLY A 32 8.52 -2.27 -6.58
N GLU A 33 8.73 -1.08 -6.04
CA GLU A 33 9.82 -0.76 -5.10
C GLU A 33 9.67 -1.53 -3.78
N PHE A 34 8.45 -1.56 -3.22
CA PHE A 34 8.11 -2.36 -2.05
C PHE A 34 8.37 -3.86 -2.29
N ASN A 35 7.95 -4.40 -3.45
CA ASN A 35 8.22 -5.78 -3.79
C ASN A 35 9.73 -6.06 -3.89
N ASP A 36 10.50 -5.20 -4.55
CA ASP A 36 11.95 -5.36 -4.65
C ASP A 36 12.62 -5.35 -3.25
N ALA A 37 12.23 -4.42 -2.38
CA ALA A 37 12.71 -4.36 -0.99
C ALA A 37 12.43 -5.65 -0.22
N VAL A 38 11.20 -6.18 -0.31
CA VAL A 38 10.82 -7.45 0.31
C VAL A 38 11.63 -8.63 -0.25
N GLN A 39 11.83 -8.70 -1.56
CA GLN A 39 12.53 -9.82 -2.19
C GLN A 39 14.03 -9.80 -1.87
N LYS A 40 14.63 -8.61 -1.77
CA LYS A 40 15.99 -8.39 -1.27
C LYS A 40 16.13 -8.80 0.18
N TYR A 41 15.20 -8.41 1.05
CA TYR A 41 15.14 -8.82 2.46
C TYR A 41 15.04 -10.35 2.61
N ARG A 42 14.24 -11.01 1.76
CA ARG A 42 14.09 -12.48 1.75
C ARG A 42 15.32 -13.23 1.21
N GLY A 43 16.32 -12.52 0.69
CA GLY A 43 17.54 -13.13 0.14
C GLY A 43 17.34 -13.90 -1.17
N ILE A 44 16.24 -13.66 -1.90
CA ILE A 44 15.94 -14.37 -3.16
C ILE A 44 16.90 -13.93 -4.28
N TYR A 45 17.30 -12.66 -4.29
CA TYR A 45 18.15 -12.07 -5.35
C TYR A 45 19.48 -11.48 -4.86
N CYS A 46 19.71 -11.41 -3.54
CA CYS A 46 20.97 -10.90 -2.97
C CYS A 46 21.58 -11.89 -1.97
N LYS A 47 22.83 -12.31 -2.24
CA LYS A 47 23.62 -13.20 -1.37
C LYS A 47 24.24 -12.49 -0.15
N THR A 48 24.11 -11.16 -0.07
CA THR A 48 24.63 -10.34 1.02
C THR A 48 23.49 -9.99 1.99
N LYS A 49 23.61 -10.47 3.22
CA LYS A 49 22.60 -10.49 4.28
C LYS A 49 22.45 -9.12 4.98
N THR A 50 22.40 -8.04 4.21
CA THR A 50 22.42 -6.64 4.71
C THR A 50 21.26 -5.83 4.15
N TYR A 51 20.05 -6.41 4.15
CA TYR A 51 18.83 -5.63 3.92
C TYR A 51 18.07 -5.55 5.25
N SER A 52 18.00 -4.36 5.83
CA SER A 52 17.21 -4.06 7.03
C SER A 52 15.74 -3.90 6.66
N THR A 53 14.85 -3.97 7.65
CA THR A 53 13.43 -3.65 7.46
C THR A 53 13.21 -2.16 7.17
N GLU A 54 14.20 -1.30 7.39
CA GLU A 54 14.10 0.15 7.18
C GLU A 54 13.70 0.49 5.74
N LYS A 55 14.31 -0.17 4.74
CA LYS A 55 13.92 0.07 3.34
C LYS A 55 12.52 -0.45 3.04
N ILE A 56 12.10 -1.56 3.66
CA ILE A 56 10.73 -2.05 3.52
C ILE A 56 9.73 -1.05 4.13
N GLU A 57 10.06 -0.48 5.28
CA GLU A 57 9.22 0.52 5.97
C GLU A 57 9.11 1.82 5.16
N GLU A 58 10.19 2.26 4.53
CA GLU A 58 10.23 3.40 3.60
C GLU A 58 9.27 3.18 2.41
N GLU A 59 9.46 2.10 1.66
CA GLU A 59 8.62 1.82 0.47
C GLU A 59 7.14 1.55 0.83
N LEU A 60 6.91 0.92 1.99
CA LEU A 60 5.55 0.74 2.50
C LEU A 60 4.92 2.09 2.84
N GLY A 61 5.69 3.03 3.41
CA GLY A 61 5.26 4.38 3.69
C GLY A 61 4.81 5.12 2.42
N ASP A 62 5.61 5.06 1.36
CA ASP A 62 5.32 5.70 0.08
C ASP A 62 4.09 5.08 -0.59
N LEU A 63 3.97 3.74 -0.58
CA LEU A 63 2.79 3.05 -1.07
C LEU A 63 1.52 3.44 -0.31
N LEU A 64 1.57 3.44 1.03
CA LEU A 64 0.43 3.81 1.87
C LEU A 64 0.02 5.27 1.69
N LEU A 65 0.98 6.19 1.54
CA LEU A 65 0.71 7.59 1.30
C LEU A 65 -0.06 7.80 -0.01
N ASN A 66 0.38 7.16 -1.10
CA ASN A 66 -0.30 7.27 -2.39
C ASN A 66 -1.72 6.66 -2.35
N ILE A 67 -1.92 5.54 -1.63
CA ILE A 67 -3.27 4.96 -1.41
C ILE A 67 -4.17 5.92 -0.64
N VAL A 68 -3.68 6.49 0.47
CA VAL A 68 -4.43 7.45 1.30
C VAL A 68 -4.75 8.72 0.51
N SER A 69 -3.80 9.21 -0.29
CA SER A 69 -3.96 10.38 -1.15
C SER A 69 -5.05 10.15 -2.20
N LEU A 70 -4.98 9.01 -2.92
CA LEU A 70 -5.98 8.62 -3.91
C LEU A 70 -7.37 8.50 -3.32
N CYS A 71 -7.53 7.77 -2.20
CA CYS A 71 -8.82 7.64 -1.51
C CYS A 71 -9.43 9.01 -1.21
N THR A 72 -8.62 9.91 -0.64
CA THR A 72 -9.07 11.26 -0.29
C THR A 72 -9.50 12.05 -1.54
N ARG A 73 -8.74 11.92 -2.64
CA ARG A 73 -9.01 12.60 -3.91
C ARG A 73 -10.33 12.16 -4.55
N ILE A 74 -10.68 10.88 -4.42
CA ILE A 74 -11.92 10.31 -4.98
C ILE A 74 -13.09 10.30 -3.98
N GLY A 75 -12.95 10.98 -2.83
CA GLY A 75 -14.03 11.14 -1.84
C GLY A 75 -14.24 9.95 -0.90
N ILE A 76 -13.29 9.01 -0.83
CA ILE A 76 -13.28 7.93 0.17
C ILE A 76 -12.52 8.42 1.40
N ASP A 77 -13.14 8.35 2.58
CA ASP A 77 -12.48 8.70 3.83
C ASP A 77 -11.52 7.57 4.27
N PRO A 78 -10.19 7.76 4.22
CA PRO A 78 -9.24 6.70 4.56
C PRO A 78 -9.26 6.30 6.04
N ASP A 79 -9.91 7.07 6.93
CA ASP A 79 -10.08 6.65 8.33
C ASP A 79 -10.98 5.41 8.47
N ILE A 80 -11.67 4.97 7.41
CA ILE A 80 -12.44 3.71 7.40
C ILE A 80 -11.59 2.46 7.18
N PHE A 81 -10.28 2.57 6.90
CA PHE A 81 -9.42 1.43 6.58
C PHE A 81 -9.49 0.29 7.60
N PRO A 82 -9.40 0.52 8.94
CA PRO A 82 -9.50 -0.57 9.91
C PRO A 82 -10.78 -1.40 9.75
N LYS A 83 -11.93 -0.72 9.56
CA LYS A 83 -13.22 -1.39 9.33
C LYS A 83 -13.24 -2.20 8.02
N LEU A 84 -12.65 -1.67 6.95
CA LEU A 84 -12.56 -2.39 5.66
C LEU A 84 -11.68 -3.63 5.78
N LEU A 85 -10.56 -3.53 6.50
CA LEU A 85 -9.65 -4.65 6.75
C LEU A 85 -10.34 -5.74 7.59
N GLU A 86 -10.99 -5.38 8.69
CA GLU A 86 -11.76 -6.32 9.52
C GLU A 86 -12.86 -7.04 8.71
N THR A 87 -13.62 -6.29 7.91
CA THR A 87 -14.68 -6.85 7.07
C THR A 87 -14.11 -7.82 6.04
N THR A 88 -12.96 -7.49 5.45
CA THR A 88 -12.29 -8.32 4.45
C THR A 88 -11.68 -9.56 5.08
N LEU A 89 -11.07 -9.44 6.26
CA LEU A 89 -10.52 -10.55 7.02
C LEU A 89 -11.62 -11.56 7.38
N LYS A 90 -12.77 -11.09 7.87
CA LYS A 90 -13.92 -11.97 8.15
C LYS A 90 -14.37 -12.75 6.91
N LYS A 91 -14.47 -12.08 5.76
CA LYS A 91 -14.80 -12.75 4.48
C LYS A 91 -13.73 -13.78 4.08
N PHE A 92 -12.46 -13.49 4.36
CA PHE A 92 -11.36 -14.42 4.10
C PHE A 92 -11.45 -15.65 5.02
N GLU A 93 -11.75 -15.46 6.30
CA GLU A 93 -11.97 -16.55 7.27
C GLU A 93 -13.13 -17.45 6.89
N GLU A 94 -14.25 -16.89 6.43
CA GLU A 94 -15.41 -17.63 5.95
C GLU A 94 -15.09 -18.49 4.72
N ARG A 95 -14.14 -18.04 3.89
CA ARG A 95 -13.75 -18.70 2.63
C ARG A 95 -12.50 -19.57 2.75
N LYS A 96 -11.86 -19.62 3.91
CA LYS A 96 -10.55 -20.26 4.09
C LYS A 96 -10.54 -21.75 3.70
N GLU A 97 -11.63 -22.47 3.93
CA GLU A 97 -11.72 -23.90 3.59
C GLU A 97 -11.87 -24.11 2.08
N ILE A 98 -12.61 -23.23 1.38
CA ILE A 98 -12.69 -23.22 -0.10
C ILE A 98 -11.30 -22.96 -0.70
N TYR A 99 -10.52 -22.06 -0.10
CA TYR A 99 -9.17 -21.79 -0.59
C TYR A 99 -8.21 -22.96 -0.38
N LYS A 100 -8.33 -23.71 0.72
CA LYS A 100 -7.53 -24.92 0.96
C LYS A 100 -7.82 -26.02 -0.07
N GLU A 101 -9.09 -26.23 -0.41
CA GLU A 101 -9.49 -27.23 -1.41
C GLU A 101 -9.01 -26.90 -2.83
N ASN A 102 -8.88 -25.61 -3.17
CA ASN A 102 -8.40 -25.16 -4.48
C ASN A 102 -6.87 -25.04 -4.58
N MET A 103 -6.15 -25.14 -3.46
CA MET A 103 -4.68 -25.10 -3.40
C MET A 103 -4.02 -26.48 -3.25
N SER A 104 -4.82 -27.53 -3.00
CA SER A 104 -4.40 -28.94 -2.95
C SER A 104 -4.51 -29.62 -4.31
#